data_AF-A0A326QI36-F1
#
_entry.id   AF-A0A326QI36-F1
#
_cell.length_a   1.000
_cell.length_b   1.000
_cell.length_c   1.000
_cell.angle_alpha   90.00
_cell.angle_beta   90.00
_cell.angle_gamma   90.00
#
_symmetry.space_group_name_H-M   'P 1'
#
loop_
_entity.id
_entity.type
_entity.pdbx_description
1 polymer ?
#
loop_
_entity_poly.entity_id
_entity_poly.type
_entity_poly.pdbx_seq_one_letter_code
_entity_poly.pdbx_strand_id
1 'polypeptide(L)'
;MALAWADRLAPGTAGLTSMNEAEILHGIARLPEGRRREALQRSWDTLLPAPCHERVWALDREAAHWHAEVLRQRERLGRPMTTASAVIAATTLARSARLATRHVADFEGIGIDRINSWQAP
;
A
#
# COMPACT_ATOMS: atom_id res chain seq x y z
N MET A 1 13.02 -13.29 -2.88
CA MET A 1 13.47 -12.12 -2.10
C MET A 1 12.31 -11.39 -1.43
N ALA A 2 11.39 -10.72 -2.15
CA ALA A 2 10.28 -10.00 -1.49
C ALA A 2 9.30 -10.89 -0.69
N LEU A 3 8.92 -12.07 -1.20
CA LEU A 3 8.08 -13.03 -0.45
C LEU A 3 8.83 -13.57 0.77
N ALA A 4 10.07 -14.02 0.60
CA ALA A 4 10.92 -14.46 1.71
C ALA A 4 11.15 -13.37 2.77
N TRP A 5 11.17 -12.10 2.38
CA TRP A 5 11.20 -10.96 3.31
C TRP A 5 9.88 -10.81 4.07
N ALA A 6 8.75 -10.89 3.37
CA ALA A 6 7.43 -10.83 3.98
C ALA A 6 7.20 -11.99 4.97
N ASP A 7 7.69 -13.19 4.65
CA ASP A 7 7.59 -14.39 5.51
C ASP A 7 8.34 -14.24 6.85
N ARG A 8 9.26 -13.28 6.95
CA ARG A 8 9.99 -12.96 8.20
C ARG A 8 9.30 -11.93 9.07
N LEU A 9 8.26 -11.26 8.58
CA LEU A 9 7.54 -10.26 9.37
C LEU A 9 6.71 -10.96 10.44
N ALA A 10 6.75 -10.42 11.66
CA ALA A 10 5.92 -10.95 12.73
C ALA A 10 4.43 -10.78 12.36
N PRO A 11 3.57 -11.76 12.68
CA PRO A 11 2.15 -11.64 12.41
C PRO A 11 1.58 -10.34 13.00
N GLY A 12 0.88 -9.56 12.18
CA GLY A 12 0.23 -8.32 12.61
C GLY A 12 1.11 -7.07 12.54
N THR A 13 2.39 -7.18 12.20
CA THR A 13 3.26 -5.99 12.03
C THR A 13 3.21 -5.37 10.64
N ALA A 14 2.39 -5.94 9.74
CA ALA A 14 2.22 -5.48 8.37
C ALA A 14 0.74 -5.27 8.06
N GLY A 15 0.48 -4.24 7.26
CA GLY A 15 -0.84 -3.87 6.77
C GLY A 15 -0.80 -3.41 5.32
N LEU A 16 -1.99 -3.18 4.78
CA LEU A 16 -2.26 -2.64 3.45
C LEU A 16 -3.07 -1.36 3.61
N THR A 17 -2.97 -0.44 2.67
CA THR A 17 -3.92 0.67 2.60
C THR A 17 -5.16 0.23 1.84
N SER A 18 -6.31 0.85 2.10
CA SER A 18 -7.52 0.62 1.30
C SER A 18 -7.32 0.95 -0.19
N MET A 19 -6.35 1.81 -0.51
CA MET A 19 -5.96 2.09 -1.89
C MET A 19 -5.27 0.88 -2.54
N ASN A 20 -4.42 0.14 -1.81
CA ASN A 20 -3.82 -1.08 -2.32
C ASN A 20 -4.87 -2.18 -2.53
N GLU A 21 -5.83 -2.31 -1.60
CA GLU A 21 -6.97 -3.21 -1.77
C GLU A 21 -7.77 -2.85 -3.02
N ALA A 22 -8.09 -1.57 -3.23
CA ALA A 22 -8.80 -1.11 -4.42
C ALA A 22 -8.06 -1.45 -5.72
N GLU A 23 -6.73 -1.28 -5.76
CA GLU A 23 -5.90 -1.65 -6.91
C GLU A 23 -5.94 -3.17 -7.20
N ILE A 24 -5.87 -3.99 -6.14
CA ILE A 24 -5.92 -5.46 -6.25
C ILE A 24 -7.28 -5.92 -6.76
N LEU A 25 -8.36 -5.44 -6.14
CA LEU A 25 -9.74 -5.76 -6.53
C LEU A 25 -10.04 -5.31 -7.96
N HIS A 26 -9.55 -4.13 -8.37
CA HIS A 26 -9.66 -3.68 -9.75
C HIS A 26 -8.89 -4.59 -10.72
N GLY A 27 -7.69 -5.04 -10.34
CA GLY A 27 -6.90 -5.99 -11.13
C GLY A 27 -7.62 -7.33 -11.33
N ILE A 28 -8.28 -7.85 -10.28
CA ILE A 28 -9.10 -9.06 -10.35
C ILE A 28 -10.33 -8.84 -11.24
N ALA A 29 -11.06 -7.75 -11.03
CA ALA A 29 -12.28 -7.42 -11.76
C ALA A 29 -12.06 -7.21 -13.27
N ARG A 30 -10.85 -6.81 -13.69
CA ARG A 30 -10.50 -6.62 -15.10
C ARG A 30 -10.23 -7.91 -15.87
N LEU A 31 -10.12 -9.05 -15.19
CA LEU A 31 -9.91 -10.32 -15.86
C LEU A 31 -11.22 -10.83 -16.50
N PRO A 32 -11.14 -11.51 -17.66
CA PRO A 32 -12.28 -12.25 -18.19
C PRO A 32 -12.83 -13.23 -17.17
N GLU A 33 -14.13 -13.49 -17.25
CA GLU A 33 -14.77 -14.51 -16.42
C GLU A 33 -14.14 -15.89 -16.65
N GLY A 34 -13.99 -16.65 -15.57
CA GLY A 34 -13.45 -18.00 -15.58
C GLY A 34 -12.41 -18.26 -14.50
N ARG A 35 -11.78 -19.42 -14.61
CA ARG A 35 -10.97 -20.05 -13.54
C ARG A 35 -9.92 -19.13 -12.92
N ARG A 36 -9.26 -18.28 -13.71
CA ARG A 36 -8.21 -17.37 -13.22
C ARG A 36 -8.76 -16.29 -12.31
N ARG A 37 -9.87 -15.64 -12.71
CA ARG A 37 -10.52 -14.60 -11.91
C ARG A 37 -11.06 -15.19 -10.61
N GLU A 38 -11.75 -16.32 -10.69
CA GLU A 38 -12.29 -17.04 -9.53
C GLU A 38 -11.22 -17.51 -8.56
N ALA A 39 -10.07 -18.00 -9.06
CA ALA A 39 -8.96 -18.40 -8.21
C ALA A 39 -8.36 -17.20 -7.46
N LEU A 40 -8.14 -16.07 -8.14
CA LEU A 40 -7.59 -14.87 -7.50
C LEU A 40 -8.55 -14.23 -6.51
N GLN A 41 -9.85 -14.19 -6.82
CA GLN A 41 -10.86 -13.70 -5.89
C GLN A 41 -10.87 -14.55 -4.62
N ARG A 42 -10.93 -15.88 -4.74
CA ARG A 42 -10.88 -16.77 -3.57
C ARG A 42 -9.60 -16.61 -2.76
N SER A 43 -8.45 -16.45 -3.41
CA SER A 43 -7.19 -16.18 -2.71
C SER A 43 -7.25 -14.85 -1.94
N TRP A 44 -7.82 -13.79 -2.52
CA TRP A 44 -8.01 -12.51 -1.84
C TRP A 44 -8.91 -12.64 -0.61
N ASP A 45 -10.07 -13.28 -0.78
CA ASP A 45 -11.04 -13.50 0.30
C ASP A 45 -10.45 -14.34 1.45
N THR A 46 -9.50 -15.24 1.14
CA THR A 46 -8.80 -16.07 2.13
C THR A 46 -7.66 -15.33 2.83
N LEU A 47 -7.02 -14.35 2.17
CA LEU A 47 -5.92 -13.56 2.74
C LEU A 47 -6.40 -12.53 3.77
N LEU A 48 -7.66 -12.08 3.67
CA LEU A 48 -8.29 -11.12 4.59
C LEU A 48 -9.49 -11.74 5.34
N PRO A 49 -9.28 -12.76 6.18
CA PRO A 49 -10.35 -13.19 7.09
C PRO A 49 -10.71 -12.06 8.05
N ALA A 50 -11.91 -12.06 8.63
CA ALA A 50 -12.43 -10.98 9.48
C ALA A 50 -11.46 -10.38 10.52
N PRO A 51 -10.55 -11.15 11.19
CA PRO A 51 -9.55 -10.58 12.11
C PRO A 51 -8.42 -9.79 11.42
N CYS A 52 -8.23 -9.94 10.11
CA CYS A 52 -7.26 -9.21 9.29
C CYS A 52 -7.81 -7.89 8.72
N HIS A 53 -9.11 -7.57 8.88
CA HIS A 53 -9.65 -6.27 8.47
C HIS A 53 -8.97 -5.10 9.19
N GLU A 54 -8.47 -5.31 10.41
CA GLU A 54 -7.67 -4.32 11.15
C GLU A 54 -6.33 -3.99 10.46
N ARG A 55 -5.94 -4.78 9.45
CA ARG A 55 -4.73 -4.60 8.64
C ARG A 55 -4.98 -3.82 7.35
N VAL A 56 -6.22 -3.48 7.02
CA VAL A 56 -6.54 -2.57 5.90
C VAL A 56 -6.82 -1.18 6.45
N TRP A 57 -5.89 -0.25 6.22
CA TRP A 57 -5.99 1.11 6.73
C TRP A 57 -6.72 2.01 5.74
N ALA A 58 -7.82 2.61 6.19
CA ALA A 58 -8.59 3.57 5.40
C ALA A 58 -7.88 4.93 5.31
N LEU A 59 -8.20 5.69 4.25
CA LEU A 59 -7.92 7.13 4.20
C LEU A 59 -8.85 7.85 5.19
N ASP A 60 -8.43 7.93 6.44
CA ASP A 60 -9.13 8.64 7.50
C ASP A 60 -8.79 10.14 7.53
N ARG A 61 -9.32 10.86 8.53
CA ARG A 61 -9.10 12.31 8.66
C ARG A 61 -7.62 12.67 8.80
N GLU A 62 -6.84 11.89 9.55
CA GLU A 62 -5.41 12.13 9.72
C GLU A 62 -4.66 11.90 8.41
N ALA A 63 -4.96 10.80 7.72
CA ALA A 63 -4.40 10.52 6.41
C ALA A 63 -4.77 11.60 5.37
N ALA A 64 -5.97 12.19 5.43
CA ALA A 64 -6.34 13.30 4.55
C ALA A 64 -5.46 14.55 4.77
N HIS A 65 -5.09 14.86 6.01
CA HIS A 65 -4.15 15.96 6.30
C HIS A 65 -2.75 15.67 5.74
N TRP A 66 -2.25 14.45 5.93
CA TRP A 66 -0.99 14.01 5.34
C TRP A 66 -1.02 14.03 3.81
N HIS A 67 -2.15 13.71 3.19
CA HIS A 67 -2.29 13.72 1.73
C HIS A 67 -2.06 15.12 1.14
N ALA A 68 -2.66 16.15 1.74
CA ALA A 68 -2.43 17.53 1.35
C ALA A 68 -0.95 17.93 1.49
N GLU A 69 -0.32 17.55 2.60
CA GLU A 69 1.08 17.86 2.87
C GLU A 69 2.04 17.15 1.89
N VAL A 70 1.81 15.86 1.61
CA VAL A 70 2.58 15.08 0.64
C VAL A 70 2.53 15.72 -0.75
N LEU A 71 1.34 16.09 -1.22
CA LEU A 71 1.20 16.74 -2.53
C LEU A 71 1.88 18.10 -2.57
N ARG A 72 1.71 18.93 -1.53
CA ARG A 72 2.38 20.22 -1.40
C ARG A 72 3.91 20.08 -1.45
N GLN A 73 4.47 19.08 -0.77
CA GLN A 73 5.91 18.81 -0.80
C GLN A 73 6.36 18.38 -2.20
N ARG A 74 5.58 17.53 -2.88
CA ARG A 74 5.88 17.07 -4.25
C ARG A 74 5.82 18.16 -5.30
N GLU A 75 4.86 19.05 -5.21
CA GLU A 75 4.75 20.23 -6.06
C GLU A 75 5.99 21.13 -5.90
N ARG A 76 6.43 21.40 -4.66
CA ARG A 76 7.64 22.18 -4.38
C ARG A 76 8.92 21.53 -4.94
N LEU A 77 8.95 20.20 -5.04
CA LEU A 77 10.06 19.46 -5.62
C LEU A 77 9.97 19.35 -7.15
N GLY A 78 8.89 19.82 -7.79
CA GLY A 78 8.65 19.65 -9.22
C GLY A 78 8.46 18.19 -9.64
N ARG A 79 8.06 17.31 -8.70
CA ARG A 79 7.95 15.85 -8.90
C ARG A 79 6.51 15.40 -8.59
N PRO A 80 5.54 15.62 -9.50
CA PRO A 80 4.14 15.28 -9.27
C PRO A 80 3.97 13.80 -8.91
N MET A 81 2.95 13.51 -8.12
CA MET A 81 2.62 12.17 -7.63
C MET A 81 1.18 11.83 -8.02
N THR A 82 0.92 10.57 -8.35
CA THR A 82 -0.45 10.10 -8.62
C THR A 82 -1.28 10.13 -7.33
N THR A 83 -2.59 10.30 -7.45
CA THR A 83 -3.51 10.24 -6.30
C THR A 83 -3.37 8.91 -5.54
N ALA A 84 -3.21 7.80 -6.25
CA ALA A 84 -3.02 6.49 -5.64
C ALA A 84 -1.78 6.46 -4.73
N SER A 85 -0.61 6.86 -5.26
CA SER A 85 0.62 6.91 -4.48
C SER A 85 0.55 7.91 -3.32
N ALA A 86 -0.14 9.05 -3.51
CA ALA A 86 -0.32 10.05 -2.46
C ALA A 86 -1.19 9.51 -1.32
N VAL A 87 -2.28 8.80 -1.62
CA VAL A 87 -3.13 8.15 -0.61
C VAL A 87 -2.36 7.06 0.14
N ILE A 88 -1.57 6.24 -0.56
CA ILE A 88 -0.71 5.21 0.06
C ILE A 88 0.30 5.86 1.03
N ALA A 89 1.01 6.89 0.56
CA ALA A 89 1.99 7.61 1.38
C ALA A 89 1.35 8.23 2.62
N ALA A 90 0.23 8.93 2.42
CA ALA A 90 -0.45 9.64 3.49
C ALA A 90 -1.03 8.71 4.55
N THR A 91 -1.64 7.61 4.14
CA THR A 91 -2.16 6.59 5.06
C THR A 91 -1.03 5.93 5.84
N THR A 92 0.10 5.67 5.20
CA THR A 92 1.29 5.10 5.87
C THR A 92 1.86 6.06 6.92
N LEU A 93 1.93 7.36 6.59
CA LEU A 93 2.39 8.41 7.51
C LEU A 93 1.45 8.58 8.72
N ALA A 94 0.13 8.59 8.50
CA ALA A 94 -0.86 8.65 9.58
C ALA A 94 -0.75 7.49 10.57
N ARG A 95 -0.28 6.32 10.10
CA ARG A 95 -0.06 5.15 10.95
C ARG A 95 1.34 5.07 11.54
N SER A 96 2.19 6.07 11.32
CA SER A 96 3.60 6.06 11.70
C SER A 96 4.33 4.78 11.26
N ALA A 97 3.94 4.24 10.10
CA ALA A 97 4.42 2.97 9.58
C ALA A 97 5.53 3.18 8.53
N ARG A 98 6.25 2.10 8.21
CA ARG A 98 7.24 2.09 7.12
C ARG A 98 6.60 1.58 5.84
N LEU A 99 6.89 2.21 4.71
CA LEU A 99 6.40 1.80 3.39
C LEU A 99 7.31 0.74 2.78
N ALA A 100 6.79 -0.48 2.61
CA ALA A 100 7.43 -1.50 1.78
C ALA A 100 7.10 -1.25 0.30
N THR A 101 8.09 -0.90 -0.52
CA THR A 101 7.88 -0.63 -1.95
C THR A 101 9.13 -0.92 -2.78
N ARG A 102 8.94 -1.40 -4.01
CA ARG A 102 10.02 -1.51 -4.99
C ARG A 102 10.37 -0.15 -5.62
N HIS A 103 9.42 0.78 -5.69
CA HIS A 103 9.59 2.07 -6.35
C HIS A 103 9.98 3.15 -5.35
N VAL A 104 11.15 2.99 -4.72
CA VAL A 104 11.60 3.89 -3.64
C VAL A 104 11.65 5.36 -4.06
N ALA A 105 12.04 5.62 -5.32
CA ALA A 105 12.12 6.95 -5.90
C ALA A 105 10.77 7.67 -5.92
N ASP A 106 9.67 6.94 -6.07
CA ASP A 106 8.32 7.50 -6.11
C ASP A 106 7.85 8.01 -4.75
N PHE A 107 8.61 7.76 -3.68
CA PHE A 107 8.30 8.19 -2.31
C PHE A 107 9.47 8.94 -1.65
N GLU A 108 10.47 9.35 -2.42
CA GLU A 108 11.55 10.22 -1.93
C GLU A 108 11.05 11.63 -1.61
N GLY A 109 11.72 12.26 -0.64
CA GLY A 109 11.54 13.67 -0.32
C GLY A 109 10.25 14.02 0.42
N ILE A 110 9.48 13.03 0.89
CA ILE A 110 8.18 13.25 1.55
C ILE A 110 8.10 12.77 3.01
N GLY A 111 9.26 12.57 3.66
CA GLY A 111 9.34 12.22 5.08
C GLY A 111 8.90 10.80 5.45
N ILE A 112 8.61 9.93 4.45
CA ILE A 112 8.20 8.55 4.69
C ILE A 112 9.39 7.60 4.76
N ASP A 113 9.45 6.82 5.84
CA ASP A 113 10.41 5.73 5.98
C ASP A 113 10.05 4.59 5.03
N ARG A 114 11.03 4.13 4.26
CA ARG A 114 10.83 3.15 3.19
C ARG A 114 11.69 1.92 3.42
N ILE A 115 11.20 0.78 2.94
CA ILE A 115 11.94 -0.47 2.85
C ILE A 115 11.80 -0.97 1.41
N ASN A 116 12.93 -1.19 0.74
CA ASN A 116 12.93 -1.90 -0.52
C ASN A 116 12.95 -3.41 -0.25
N SER A 117 11.79 -4.05 -0.20
CA SER A 117 11.67 -5.49 0.08
C SER A 117 12.27 -6.39 -1.03
N TRP A 118 12.62 -5.83 -2.18
CA TRP A 118 13.38 -6.53 -3.22
C TRP A 118 14.88 -6.45 -3.03
N GLN A 119 15.39 -5.60 -2.14
CA GLN A 119 16.82 -5.48 -1.82
C GLN A 119 17.11 -5.75 -0.34
N ALA A 120 16.06 -5.88 0.49
CA ALA A 120 16.18 -6.25 1.88
C ALA A 120 16.72 -7.70 1.98
N PRO A 121 17.77 -7.93 2.80
CA PRO A 121 18.31 -9.26 3.03
C PRO A 121 17.26 -10.14 3.69
#